data_AF-H0ULF2-F1
#
_entry.id   AF-H0ULF2-F1
#
_cell.length_a   1.000
_cell.length_b   1.000
_cell.length_c   1.000
_cell.angle_alpha   90.00
_cell.angle_beta   90.00
_cell.angle_gamma   90.00
#
_symmetry.space_group_name_H-M   'P 1'
#
loop_
_entity.id
_entity.type
_entity.pdbx_description
1 polymer ?
#
loop_
_entity_poly.entity_id
_entity_poly.type
_entity_poly.pdbx_seq_one_letter_code
_entity_poly.pdbx_strand_id
1 'polypeptide(L)'
;MTGCSVPEEFGRAVSWRAFDDQALDEARAKNVPLFVLVHDETSPWSWAEADVLAGSEVAGMLAKDFIPVFADANAYPALALAGQALCRLFDAPGWPLILILTPELRPIFATSWLPPRKGAKLADYLPRIKWLWLMKRAEVESAGLANWANWKRALAPLPASSEPADWNELVSRAVSEDADEEFGGWGTEHKFPWPWRLRLALRDPAFRKLADRTLLALLTGGLNDRFWGGFHAYSLDRQFLTPRLGAPLDLQASLTLAVEQESSLGASVAKNAVLGGQNLIRGSLPRAGRVLFDSRGGWSKYLLERAQVCSLLADRGEAVCDGLSVSAEGWYSDPVTGRRTGGSVPTLTDPGEVAERHGLTAEELARAIADGLNRLKPAEEPPVSRWTLTSPSALFAAALCRSGAESVVSARELMSALKSAVWDGELSHGLCDGLPVGSGTAADYCSCALAAFDLASAGLAEWGDWAAELMVQAKELFFDETGMVAAALDDRLPGIWQVGDSSSPSPQGLFVRGCFKMADGGRGDEWGDVGDAVLRRYSGEASAAPGNWAFLIGEGLSRAEGRKGE
;
A
#
# COMPACT_ATOMS: atom_id res chain seq x y z
N MET A 1 -8.12 26.00 5.42
CA MET A 1 -7.72 25.56 4.05
C MET A 1 -6.29 25.05 4.11
N THR A 2 -6.13 23.77 4.42
CA THR A 2 -4.86 23.03 4.41
C THR A 2 -5.14 21.75 3.63
N GLY A 3 -5.39 21.92 2.34
CA GLY A 3 -5.67 20.83 1.41
C GLY A 3 -4.62 20.87 0.32
N CYS A 4 -4.12 19.69 -0.04
CA CYS A 4 -3.23 19.51 -1.16
C CYS A 4 -3.95 19.94 -2.45
N SER A 5 -3.34 20.77 -3.28
CA SER A 5 -4.03 21.34 -4.45
C SER A 5 -4.49 20.26 -5.43
N VAL A 6 -5.64 20.49 -6.08
CA VAL A 6 -6.10 19.64 -7.18
C VAL A 6 -5.03 19.66 -8.28
N PRO A 7 -4.53 18.51 -8.76
CA PRO A 7 -3.56 18.48 -9.85
C PRO A 7 -4.12 19.15 -11.12
N GLU A 8 -3.24 19.78 -11.89
CA GLU A 8 -3.60 20.59 -13.07
C GLU A 8 -4.41 19.78 -14.10
N GLU A 9 -4.07 18.50 -14.26
CA GLU A 9 -4.70 17.56 -15.17
C GLU A 9 -6.20 17.39 -14.92
N PHE A 10 -6.62 17.48 -13.65
CA PHE A 10 -8.02 17.44 -13.24
C PHE A 10 -8.67 18.82 -13.22
N GLY A 11 -7.90 19.88 -12.95
CA GLY A 11 -8.40 21.25 -12.79
C GLY A 11 -8.81 21.96 -14.09
N ARG A 12 -8.37 21.47 -15.26
CA ARG A 12 -8.52 22.17 -16.55
C ARG A 12 -9.96 22.35 -17.05
N ALA A 13 -10.91 21.50 -16.67
CA ALA A 13 -12.27 21.49 -17.24
C ALA A 13 -13.40 21.42 -16.21
N VAL A 14 -13.10 20.99 -14.97
CA VAL A 14 -14.08 20.79 -13.91
C VAL A 14 -13.73 21.67 -12.72
N SER A 15 -14.70 22.45 -12.23
CA SER A 15 -14.52 23.28 -11.04
C SER A 15 -14.76 22.45 -9.78
N TRP A 16 -13.71 21.79 -9.29
CA TRP A 16 -13.79 20.91 -8.12
C TRP A 16 -14.03 21.67 -6.80
N ARG A 17 -14.79 21.05 -5.91
CA ARG A 17 -14.93 21.43 -4.49
C ARG A 17 -14.12 20.48 -3.61
N ALA A 18 -13.79 20.91 -2.40
CA ALA A 18 -13.29 20.03 -1.35
C ALA A 18 -14.44 19.15 -0.80
N PHE A 19 -14.09 18.01 -0.19
CA PHE A 19 -15.06 17.21 0.56
C PHE A 19 -15.27 17.85 1.95
N ASP A 20 -16.18 18.82 2.02
CA ASP A 20 -16.50 19.60 3.21
C ASP A 20 -17.99 19.95 3.31
N ASP A 21 -18.39 20.52 4.44
CA ASP A 21 -19.79 20.91 4.67
C ASP A 21 -20.29 21.97 3.68
N GLN A 22 -19.39 22.81 3.16
CA GLN A 22 -19.73 23.81 2.14
C GLN A 22 -20.17 23.13 0.83
N ALA A 23 -19.49 22.07 0.40
CA ALA A 23 -19.90 21.29 -0.77
C ALA A 23 -21.24 20.57 -0.53
N LEU A 24 -21.48 20.06 0.68
CA LEU A 24 -22.76 19.44 1.05
C LEU A 24 -23.91 20.45 1.04
N ASP A 25 -23.70 21.63 1.61
CA ASP A 25 -24.69 22.71 1.61
C ASP A 25 -24.99 23.24 0.21
N GLU A 26 -23.95 23.34 -0.65
CA GLU A 26 -24.14 23.68 -2.06
C GLU A 26 -24.99 22.61 -2.78
N ALA A 27 -24.74 21.32 -2.51
CA ALA A 27 -25.52 20.21 -3.07
C ALA A 27 -26.99 20.25 -2.64
N ARG A 28 -27.24 20.55 -1.36
CA ARG A 28 -28.61 20.73 -0.82
C ARG A 28 -29.31 21.92 -1.47
N ALA A 29 -28.65 23.07 -1.54
CA ALA A 29 -29.22 24.29 -2.09
C ALA A 29 -29.57 24.16 -3.58
N LYS A 30 -28.71 23.50 -4.36
CA LYS A 30 -28.95 23.23 -5.79
C LYS A 30 -29.83 22.00 -6.03
N ASN A 31 -30.09 21.20 -5.00
CA ASN A 31 -30.80 19.92 -5.07
C ASN A 31 -30.24 18.97 -6.14
N VAL A 32 -28.92 18.80 -6.16
CA VAL A 32 -28.21 17.89 -7.06
C VAL A 32 -27.31 16.93 -6.26
N PRO A 33 -27.05 15.71 -6.75
CA PRO A 33 -26.12 14.80 -6.08
C PRO A 33 -24.69 15.32 -6.09
N LEU A 34 -23.85 14.78 -5.20
CA LEU A 34 -22.40 14.93 -5.25
C LEU A 34 -21.80 13.90 -6.20
N PHE A 35 -20.87 14.34 -7.03
CA PHE A 35 -19.94 13.48 -7.74
C PHE A 35 -18.59 13.58 -7.04
N VAL A 36 -18.18 12.55 -6.32
CA VAL A 36 -16.94 12.54 -5.54
C VAL A 36 -15.92 11.67 -6.25
N LEU A 37 -14.84 12.29 -6.72
CA LEU A 37 -13.65 11.60 -7.20
C LEU A 37 -12.65 11.50 -6.06
N VAL A 38 -12.36 10.28 -5.61
CA VAL A 38 -11.24 10.01 -4.71
C VAL A 38 -10.04 9.56 -5.53
N HIS A 39 -9.00 10.38 -5.55
CA HIS A 39 -7.80 10.23 -6.37
C HIS A 39 -6.65 9.66 -5.53
N ASP A 40 -6.02 8.60 -6.04
CA ASP A 40 -4.72 8.12 -5.53
C ASP A 40 -3.63 8.49 -6.54
N GLU A 41 -2.73 9.41 -6.15
CA GLU A 41 -1.59 9.88 -6.95
C GLU A 41 -0.64 8.74 -7.33
N THR A 42 -0.59 7.70 -6.51
CA THR A 42 0.24 6.52 -6.73
C THR A 42 -0.44 5.48 -7.62
N SER A 43 -1.59 5.77 -8.23
CA SER A 43 -2.29 4.87 -9.15
C SER A 43 -2.34 5.44 -10.57
N PRO A 44 -1.81 4.74 -11.60
CA PRO A 44 -1.86 5.20 -12.99
C PRO A 44 -3.29 5.24 -13.51
N TRP A 45 -4.17 4.40 -12.95
CA TRP A 45 -5.59 4.35 -13.29
C TRP A 45 -6.29 5.64 -12.87
N SER A 46 -5.89 6.22 -11.73
CA SER A 46 -6.38 7.54 -11.32
C SER A 46 -6.00 8.60 -12.34
N TRP A 47 -4.75 8.60 -12.81
CA TRP A 47 -4.28 9.55 -13.83
C TRP A 47 -4.94 9.34 -15.19
N ALA A 48 -5.18 8.09 -15.59
CA ALA A 48 -5.89 7.78 -16.83
C ALA A 48 -7.33 8.33 -16.84
N GLU A 49 -7.95 8.51 -15.67
CA GLU A 49 -9.29 9.09 -15.55
C GLU A 49 -9.32 10.62 -15.78
N ALA A 50 -8.17 11.31 -15.63
CA ALA A 50 -8.11 12.76 -15.83
C ALA A 50 -8.48 13.19 -17.26
N ASP A 51 -8.13 12.38 -18.26
CA ASP A 51 -8.52 12.63 -19.66
C ASP A 51 -10.01 12.38 -19.90
N VAL A 52 -10.61 11.40 -19.22
CA VAL A 52 -12.04 11.11 -19.30
C VAL A 52 -12.85 12.26 -18.70
N LEU A 53 -12.48 12.71 -17.51
CA LEU A 53 -13.16 13.78 -16.78
C LEU A 53 -13.01 15.15 -17.44
N ALA A 54 -11.89 15.38 -18.12
CA ALA A 54 -11.66 16.62 -18.87
C ALA A 54 -12.34 16.66 -20.24
N GLY A 55 -12.90 15.54 -20.71
CA GLY A 55 -13.69 15.50 -21.93
C GLY A 55 -14.89 16.44 -21.84
N SER A 56 -15.09 17.28 -22.87
CA SER A 56 -16.14 18.32 -22.88
C SER A 56 -17.55 17.80 -22.54
N GLU A 57 -17.87 16.56 -22.94
CA GLU A 57 -19.13 15.89 -22.63
C GLU A 57 -19.28 15.63 -21.12
N VAL A 58 -18.32 14.93 -20.49
CA VAL A 58 -18.36 14.59 -19.07
C VAL A 58 -18.27 15.84 -18.21
N ALA A 59 -17.33 16.74 -18.50
CA ALA A 59 -17.19 18.00 -17.76
C ALA A 59 -18.46 18.85 -17.80
N GLY A 60 -19.14 18.90 -18.95
CA GLY A 60 -20.43 19.59 -19.11
C GLY A 60 -21.54 18.96 -18.28
N MET A 61 -21.61 17.63 -18.21
CA MET A 61 -22.56 16.92 -17.35
C MET A 61 -22.28 17.19 -15.87
N LEU A 62 -21.02 17.10 -15.44
CA LEU A 62 -20.63 17.35 -14.04
C LEU A 62 -20.97 18.77 -13.60
N ALA A 63 -20.66 19.79 -14.41
CA ALA A 63 -20.92 21.19 -14.07
C ALA A 63 -22.43 21.51 -13.97
N LYS A 64 -23.27 20.83 -14.76
CA LYS A 64 -24.70 21.10 -14.83
C LYS A 64 -25.52 20.32 -13.80
N ASP A 65 -25.14 19.07 -13.56
CA ASP A 65 -26.03 18.07 -12.96
C ASP A 65 -25.54 17.53 -11.61
N PHE A 66 -24.34 17.93 -11.16
CA PHE A 66 -23.71 17.45 -9.93
C PHE A 66 -22.95 18.56 -9.19
N ILE A 67 -22.62 18.33 -7.91
CA ILE A 67 -21.51 19.03 -7.25
C ILE A 67 -20.25 18.17 -7.41
N PRO A 68 -19.29 18.56 -8.26
CA PRO A 68 -18.04 17.84 -8.42
C PRO A 68 -17.13 18.11 -7.22
N VAL A 69 -16.76 17.05 -6.50
CA VAL A 69 -15.84 17.05 -5.36
C VAL A 69 -14.61 16.25 -5.72
N PHE A 70 -13.44 16.85 -5.48
CA PHE A 70 -12.15 16.18 -5.59
C PHE A 70 -11.62 15.92 -4.19
N ALA A 71 -11.25 14.68 -3.92
CA ALA A 71 -10.59 14.27 -2.70
C ALA A 71 -9.32 13.50 -3.04
N ASP A 72 -8.16 13.97 -2.60
CA ASP A 72 -6.97 13.14 -2.62
C ASP A 72 -7.07 12.07 -1.52
N ALA A 73 -6.77 10.82 -1.83
CA ALA A 73 -6.88 9.69 -0.91
C ALA A 73 -6.05 9.89 0.36
N ASN A 74 -4.89 10.56 0.25
CA ASN A 74 -4.02 10.86 1.38
C ASN A 74 -4.50 12.10 2.16
N ALA A 75 -5.17 13.05 1.51
CA ALA A 75 -5.77 14.18 2.22
C ALA A 75 -7.03 13.78 3.01
N TYR A 76 -7.75 12.76 2.52
CA TYR A 76 -9.01 12.27 3.09
C TYR A 76 -8.95 10.75 3.32
N PRO A 77 -8.08 10.25 4.23
CA PRO A 77 -7.86 8.82 4.42
C PRO A 77 -9.12 8.06 4.87
N ALA A 78 -9.97 8.69 5.69
CA ALA A 78 -11.26 8.11 6.08
C ALA A 78 -12.19 7.91 4.86
N LEU A 79 -12.29 8.92 3.98
CA LEU A 79 -13.08 8.83 2.75
C LEU A 79 -12.50 7.79 1.78
N ALA A 80 -11.18 7.68 1.68
CA ALA A 80 -10.52 6.65 0.88
C ALA A 80 -10.88 5.24 1.36
N LEU A 81 -10.72 4.96 2.66
CA LEU A 81 -11.03 3.65 3.24
C LEU A 81 -12.52 3.31 3.10
N ALA A 82 -13.40 4.26 3.44
CA ALA A 82 -14.83 4.07 3.32
C ALA A 82 -15.25 3.90 1.85
N GLY A 83 -14.72 4.72 0.94
CA GLY A 83 -15.00 4.66 -0.49
C GLY A 83 -14.56 3.34 -1.12
N GLN A 84 -13.41 2.78 -0.74
CA GLN A 84 -12.99 1.45 -1.20
C GLN A 84 -13.99 0.36 -0.78
N ALA A 85 -14.46 0.39 0.47
CA ALA A 85 -15.47 -0.54 0.94
C ALA A 85 -16.80 -0.39 0.16
N LEU A 86 -17.20 0.85 -0.14
CA LEU A 86 -18.39 1.12 -0.94
C LEU A 86 -18.23 0.61 -2.37
N CYS A 87 -17.12 0.87 -3.02
CA CYS A 87 -16.84 0.36 -4.37
C CYS A 87 -16.83 -1.17 -4.44
N ARG A 88 -16.32 -1.86 -3.40
CA ARG A 88 -16.43 -3.33 -3.29
C ARG A 88 -17.88 -3.80 -3.20
N LEU A 89 -18.75 -3.10 -2.47
CA LEU A 89 -20.18 -3.42 -2.42
C LEU A 89 -20.88 -3.27 -3.78
N PHE A 90 -20.35 -2.40 -4.64
CA PHE A 90 -20.81 -2.21 -6.01
C PHE A 90 -20.04 -3.06 -7.04
N ASP A 91 -19.25 -4.04 -6.59
CA ASP A 91 -18.44 -4.94 -7.42
C ASP A 91 -17.48 -4.20 -8.37
N ALA A 92 -16.92 -3.09 -7.89
CA ALA A 92 -16.02 -2.22 -8.65
C ALA A 92 -14.78 -1.82 -7.82
N PRO A 93 -13.98 -2.77 -7.32
CA PRO A 93 -12.77 -2.46 -6.56
C PRO A 93 -11.73 -1.72 -7.43
N GLY A 94 -10.75 -1.09 -6.77
CA GLY A 94 -9.62 -0.42 -7.43
C GLY A 94 -9.69 1.10 -7.38
N TRP A 95 -8.87 1.76 -8.18
CA TRP A 95 -8.71 3.21 -8.23
C TRP A 95 -8.94 3.76 -9.65
N PRO A 96 -9.31 5.04 -9.82
CA PRO A 96 -9.75 5.95 -8.76
C PRO A 96 -11.10 5.49 -8.19
N LEU A 97 -11.59 6.12 -7.12
CA LEU A 97 -12.96 5.87 -6.64
C LEU A 97 -13.88 6.95 -7.18
N ILE A 98 -14.96 6.56 -7.83
CA ILE A 98 -16.00 7.47 -8.31
C ILE A 98 -17.26 7.16 -7.53
N LEU A 99 -17.64 8.05 -6.62
CA LEU A 99 -18.81 7.90 -5.77
C LEU A 99 -19.87 8.94 -6.16
N ILE A 100 -21.12 8.52 -6.29
CA ILE A 100 -22.24 9.43 -6.43
C ILE A 100 -23.12 9.32 -5.20
N LEU A 101 -23.18 10.42 -4.45
CA LEU A 101 -23.84 10.49 -3.15
C LEU A 101 -24.97 11.52 -3.20
N THR A 102 -26.02 11.27 -2.42
CA THR A 102 -27.02 12.31 -2.13
C THR A 102 -26.40 13.46 -1.32
N PRO A 103 -27.05 14.64 -1.24
CA PRO A 103 -26.61 15.73 -0.35
C PRO A 103 -26.55 15.36 1.15
N GLU A 104 -27.18 14.24 1.53
CA GLU A 104 -27.12 13.62 2.86
C GLU A 104 -26.11 12.46 2.93
N LEU A 105 -25.18 12.37 1.97
CA LEU A 105 -24.10 11.38 1.87
C LEU A 105 -24.56 9.91 1.72
N ARG A 106 -25.84 9.68 1.41
CA ARG A 106 -26.35 8.34 1.10
C ARG A 106 -25.86 7.89 -0.29
N PRO A 107 -25.26 6.69 -0.44
CA PRO A 107 -24.72 6.24 -1.72
C PRO A 107 -25.79 5.91 -2.77
N ILE A 108 -25.68 6.50 -3.95
CA ILE A 108 -26.51 6.19 -5.12
C ILE A 108 -25.79 5.18 -6.03
N PHE A 109 -24.50 5.44 -6.28
CA PHE A 109 -23.67 4.67 -7.19
C PHE A 109 -22.21 4.77 -6.74
N ALA A 110 -21.43 3.71 -6.97
CA ALA A 110 -20.00 3.72 -6.80
C ALA A 110 -19.35 2.87 -7.88
N THR A 111 -18.19 3.30 -8.38
CA THR A 111 -17.40 2.55 -9.34
C THR A 111 -15.93 2.93 -9.24
N SER A 112 -15.07 2.20 -9.95
CA SER A 112 -13.66 2.52 -10.12
C SER A 112 -13.35 2.92 -11.57
N TRP A 113 -12.10 2.79 -12.01
CA TRP A 113 -11.69 3.14 -13.38
C TRP A 113 -12.51 2.38 -14.44
N LEU A 114 -13.10 3.13 -15.38
CA LEU A 114 -13.88 2.58 -16.50
C LEU A 114 -13.07 2.68 -17.80
N PRO A 115 -12.46 1.58 -18.30
CA PRO A 115 -11.60 1.63 -19.47
C PRO A 115 -12.35 2.12 -20.73
N PRO A 116 -11.81 3.08 -21.51
CA PRO A 116 -12.51 3.71 -22.64
C PRO A 116 -12.96 2.78 -23.77
N ARG A 117 -12.41 1.56 -23.84
CA ARG A 117 -12.61 0.59 -24.93
C ARG A 117 -13.43 -0.64 -24.55
N LYS A 118 -13.86 -0.79 -23.29
CA LYS A 118 -14.61 -1.95 -22.81
C LYS A 118 -15.77 -1.52 -21.92
N GLY A 119 -16.97 -2.04 -22.17
CA GLY A 119 -18.14 -1.82 -21.32
C GLY A 119 -18.74 -0.40 -21.41
N ALA A 120 -19.58 -0.07 -20.44
CA ALA A 120 -20.21 1.24 -20.31
C ALA A 120 -19.20 2.27 -19.80
N LYS A 121 -19.28 3.49 -20.33
CA LYS A 121 -18.43 4.63 -19.97
C LYS A 121 -19.09 5.48 -18.91
N LEU A 122 -18.31 6.32 -18.24
CA LEU A 122 -18.84 7.29 -17.29
C LEU A 122 -19.95 8.17 -17.89
N ALA A 123 -19.78 8.60 -19.15
CA ALA A 123 -20.78 9.38 -19.90
C ALA A 123 -22.12 8.65 -20.10
N ASP A 124 -22.16 7.32 -20.03
CA ASP A 124 -23.40 6.53 -20.12
C ASP A 124 -24.16 6.50 -18.78
N TYR A 125 -23.43 6.55 -17.66
CA TYR A 125 -24.00 6.49 -16.32
C TYR A 125 -24.57 7.83 -15.84
N LEU A 126 -23.85 8.94 -16.06
CA LEU A 126 -24.23 10.25 -15.52
C LEU A 126 -25.65 10.70 -15.94
N PRO A 127 -26.08 10.60 -17.21
CA PRO A 127 -27.43 10.98 -17.62
C PRO A 127 -28.51 10.09 -16.98
N ARG A 128 -28.24 8.79 -16.82
CA ARG A 128 -29.16 7.84 -16.19
C ARG A 128 -29.36 8.16 -14.72
N ILE A 129 -28.26 8.46 -14.01
CA ILE A 129 -28.30 8.78 -12.58
C ILE A 129 -29.05 10.10 -12.34
N LYS A 130 -28.80 11.11 -13.17
CA LYS A 130 -29.59 12.34 -13.17
C LYS A 130 -31.08 12.08 -13.40
N TRP A 131 -31.43 11.27 -14.40
CA TRP A 131 -32.82 10.96 -14.68
C TRP A 131 -33.50 10.27 -13.49
N LEU A 132 -32.82 9.31 -12.85
CA LEU A 132 -33.31 8.66 -11.63
C LEU A 132 -33.50 9.68 -10.49
N TRP A 133 -32.56 10.59 -10.30
CA TRP A 133 -32.65 11.65 -9.29
C TRP A 133 -33.88 12.55 -9.48
N LEU A 134 -34.16 12.96 -10.71
CA LEU A 134 -35.27 13.86 -11.02
C LEU A 134 -36.62 13.16 -11.06
N MET A 135 -36.69 11.97 -11.65
CA MET A 135 -37.96 11.30 -11.98
C MET A 135 -38.36 10.23 -10.96
N LYS A 136 -37.39 9.70 -10.20
CA LYS A 136 -37.57 8.58 -9.26
C LYS A 136 -36.92 8.87 -7.91
N ARG A 137 -37.00 10.12 -7.44
CA ARG A 137 -36.32 10.60 -6.22
C ARG A 137 -36.54 9.69 -5.00
N ALA A 138 -37.79 9.32 -4.73
CA ALA A 138 -38.12 8.47 -3.57
C ALA A 138 -37.48 7.08 -3.65
N GLU A 139 -37.40 6.49 -4.86
CA GLU A 139 -36.71 5.20 -5.08
C GLU A 139 -35.20 5.35 -4.83
N VAL A 140 -34.59 6.43 -5.32
CA VAL A 140 -33.16 6.71 -5.14
C VAL A 140 -32.83 6.92 -3.66
N GLU A 141 -33.64 7.66 -2.92
CA GLU A 141 -33.42 7.88 -1.49
C GLU A 141 -33.59 6.61 -0.66
N SER A 142 -34.61 5.80 -0.99
CA SER A 142 -34.83 4.50 -0.34
C SER A 142 -33.66 3.54 -0.61
N ALA A 143 -33.22 3.45 -1.86
CA ALA A 143 -32.03 2.67 -2.22
C ALA A 143 -30.78 3.21 -1.52
N GLY A 144 -30.61 4.53 -1.44
CA GLY A 144 -29.49 5.17 -0.75
C GLY A 144 -29.44 4.85 0.74
N LEU A 145 -30.59 4.78 1.42
CA LEU A 145 -30.67 4.34 2.81
C LEU A 145 -30.27 2.86 2.97
N ALA A 146 -30.71 1.99 2.07
CA ALA A 146 -30.31 0.59 2.09
C ALA A 146 -28.81 0.42 1.83
N ASN A 147 -28.26 1.16 0.85
CA ASN A 147 -26.84 1.18 0.54
C ASN A 147 -26.02 1.69 1.73
N TRP A 148 -26.49 2.73 2.42
CA TRP A 148 -25.86 3.24 3.64
C TRP A 148 -25.81 2.18 4.76
N ALA A 149 -26.89 1.44 4.97
CA ALA A 149 -26.91 0.34 5.95
C ALA A 149 -25.94 -0.79 5.58
N ASN A 150 -25.84 -1.12 4.29
CA ASN A 150 -24.86 -2.10 3.80
C ASN A 150 -23.42 -1.59 3.93
N TRP A 151 -23.18 -0.31 3.65
CA TRP A 151 -21.88 0.32 3.79
C TRP A 151 -21.41 0.33 5.25
N LYS A 152 -22.30 0.68 6.19
CA LYS A 152 -22.07 0.55 7.63
C LYS A 152 -21.71 -0.88 8.02
N ARG A 153 -22.42 -1.89 7.49
CA ARG A 153 -22.15 -3.30 7.79
C ARG A 153 -20.79 -3.75 7.23
N ALA A 154 -20.44 -3.30 6.02
CA ALA A 154 -19.17 -3.65 5.37
C ALA A 154 -17.94 -2.95 5.99
N LEU A 155 -18.15 -1.97 6.86
CA LEU A 155 -17.11 -1.28 7.61
C LEU A 155 -17.08 -1.69 9.08
N ALA A 156 -18.10 -2.38 9.57
CA ALA A 156 -18.16 -2.90 10.94
C ALA A 156 -17.42 -4.23 11.03
N PRO A 157 -16.78 -4.56 12.16
CA PRO A 157 -16.12 -5.85 12.30
C PRO A 157 -17.19 -6.94 12.48
N LEU A 158 -16.95 -8.11 11.87
CA LEU A 158 -17.67 -9.34 12.15
C LEU A 158 -17.74 -9.61 13.65
N PRO A 159 -18.82 -10.24 14.15
CA PRO A 159 -18.90 -10.60 15.57
C PRO A 159 -17.67 -11.37 16.03
N ALA A 160 -17.24 -11.14 17.27
CA ALA A 160 -16.19 -11.94 17.88
C ALA A 160 -16.57 -13.43 17.84
N SER A 161 -15.58 -14.30 17.68
CA SER A 161 -15.81 -15.75 17.81
C SER A 161 -16.31 -16.06 19.22
N SER A 162 -17.26 -17.00 19.32
CA SER A 162 -17.74 -17.50 20.61
C SER A 162 -16.70 -18.36 21.33
N GLU A 163 -15.78 -18.96 20.56
CA GLU A 163 -14.67 -19.77 21.07
C GLU A 163 -13.35 -18.99 20.96
N PRO A 164 -12.40 -19.20 21.90
CA PRO A 164 -11.05 -18.67 21.77
C PRO A 164 -10.43 -19.07 20.43
N ALA A 165 -9.76 -18.14 19.77
CA ALA A 165 -9.09 -18.41 18.50
C ALA A 165 -7.94 -19.41 18.68
N ASP A 166 -7.92 -20.48 17.88
CA ASP A 166 -6.72 -21.29 17.70
C ASP A 166 -5.77 -20.57 16.74
N TRP A 167 -4.83 -19.82 17.29
CA TRP A 167 -3.89 -19.03 16.49
C TRP A 167 -2.99 -19.90 15.60
N ASN A 168 -2.69 -21.15 15.97
CA ASN A 168 -1.90 -22.05 15.12
C ASN A 168 -2.69 -22.48 13.89
N GLU A 169 -3.98 -22.84 14.09
CA GLU A 169 -4.87 -23.13 12.97
C GLU A 169 -5.01 -21.92 12.04
N LEU A 170 -5.19 -20.72 12.61
CA LEU A 170 -5.30 -19.49 11.83
C LEU A 170 -4.02 -19.17 11.05
N VAL A 171 -2.82 -19.44 11.59
CA VAL A 171 -1.57 -19.33 10.83
C VAL A 171 -1.57 -20.29 9.64
N SER A 172 -1.92 -21.56 9.88
CA SER A 172 -1.98 -22.57 8.82
C SER A 172 -2.90 -22.15 7.68
N ARG A 173 -4.10 -21.65 8.01
CA ARG A 173 -5.06 -21.14 7.02
C ARG A 173 -4.58 -19.86 6.34
N ALA A 174 -4.06 -18.90 7.10
CA ALA A 174 -3.53 -17.65 6.55
C ALA A 174 -2.40 -17.89 5.54
N VAL A 175 -1.61 -18.95 5.70
CA VAL A 175 -0.53 -19.26 4.77
C VAL A 175 -0.97 -20.18 3.63
N SER A 176 -1.87 -21.13 3.87
CA SER A 176 -2.25 -22.14 2.87
C SER A 176 -3.39 -21.74 1.92
N GLU A 177 -4.34 -20.90 2.37
CA GLU A 177 -5.44 -20.44 1.52
C GLU A 177 -4.88 -19.73 0.27
N ASP A 178 -5.29 -20.14 -0.93
CA ASP A 178 -4.88 -19.51 -2.20
C ASP A 178 -3.35 -19.42 -2.42
N ALA A 179 -2.58 -20.25 -1.72
CA ALA A 179 -1.14 -20.36 -1.92
C ALA A 179 -0.81 -20.84 -3.33
N ASP A 180 0.11 -20.16 -3.98
CA ASP A 180 0.63 -20.55 -5.28
C ASP A 180 1.88 -21.40 -5.10
N GLU A 181 1.69 -22.72 -5.01
CA GLU A 181 2.82 -23.63 -4.87
C GLU A 181 3.73 -23.65 -6.10
N GLU A 182 3.27 -23.24 -7.28
CA GLU A 182 4.05 -23.32 -8.52
C GLU A 182 5.02 -22.13 -8.63
N PHE A 183 4.51 -20.91 -8.46
CA PHE A 183 5.29 -19.67 -8.62
C PHE A 183 5.63 -18.96 -7.30
N GLY A 184 5.15 -19.46 -6.16
CA GLY A 184 5.29 -18.81 -4.86
C GLY A 184 4.30 -17.67 -4.69
N GLY A 185 4.10 -17.20 -3.46
CA GLY A 185 3.12 -16.16 -3.10
C GLY A 185 1.70 -16.70 -3.05
N TRP A 186 0.73 -15.79 -3.21
CA TRP A 186 -0.70 -16.09 -3.07
C TRP A 186 -1.53 -15.45 -4.19
N GLY A 187 -2.61 -16.14 -4.57
CA GLY A 187 -3.51 -15.73 -5.65
C GLY A 187 -2.93 -15.93 -7.05
N THR A 188 -3.64 -15.40 -8.04
CA THR A 188 -3.30 -15.53 -9.47
C THR A 188 -2.81 -14.20 -10.04
N GLU A 189 -3.68 -13.38 -10.63
CA GLU A 189 -3.34 -12.14 -11.34
C GLU A 189 -4.43 -11.06 -11.10
N HIS A 190 -4.11 -9.83 -10.72
CA HIS A 190 -2.81 -9.27 -10.29
C HIS A 190 -2.30 -9.89 -8.96
N LYS A 191 -0.98 -9.98 -8.78
CA LYS A 191 -0.34 -10.69 -7.65
C LYS A 191 0.47 -9.77 -6.73
N PHE A 192 0.13 -9.74 -5.44
CA PHE A 192 0.78 -8.90 -4.44
C PHE A 192 1.81 -9.69 -3.60
N PRO A 193 2.83 -9.04 -3.02
CA PRO A 193 3.87 -9.74 -2.23
C PRO A 193 3.41 -10.31 -0.88
N TRP A 194 2.31 -9.80 -0.30
CA TRP A 194 1.74 -10.22 0.99
C TRP A 194 2.78 -10.51 2.09
N PRO A 195 3.57 -9.50 2.50
CA PRO A 195 4.73 -9.68 3.37
C PRO A 195 4.40 -10.29 4.74
N TRP A 196 3.20 -10.04 5.26
CA TRP A 196 2.78 -10.58 6.56
C TRP A 196 2.43 -12.07 6.50
N ARG A 197 1.82 -12.52 5.39
CA ARG A 197 1.63 -13.95 5.11
C ARG A 197 2.98 -14.64 4.92
N LEU A 198 3.91 -13.98 4.24
CA LEU A 198 5.28 -14.47 4.07
C LEU A 198 6.02 -14.62 5.40
N ARG A 199 5.91 -13.64 6.30
CA ARG A 199 6.51 -13.75 7.64
C ARG A 199 5.92 -14.90 8.46
N LEU A 200 4.61 -15.15 8.37
CA LEU A 200 4.02 -16.34 9.00
C LEU A 200 4.58 -17.63 8.39
N ALA A 201 4.66 -17.70 7.05
CA ALA A 201 5.21 -18.85 6.35
C ALA A 201 6.70 -19.12 6.68
N LEU A 202 7.49 -18.07 6.92
CA LEU A 202 8.90 -18.17 7.33
C LEU A 202 9.06 -18.69 8.75
N ARG A 203 8.12 -18.39 9.66
CA ARG A 203 8.16 -18.84 11.05
C ARG A 203 7.83 -20.33 11.21
N ASP A 204 7.03 -20.89 10.31
CA ASP A 204 6.56 -22.28 10.39
C ASP A 204 7.31 -23.20 9.41
N PRO A 205 8.08 -24.18 9.91
CA PRO A 205 8.78 -25.16 9.07
C PRO A 205 7.89 -25.89 8.06
N ALA A 206 6.59 -26.06 8.33
CA ALA A 206 5.65 -26.72 7.43
C ALA A 206 5.47 -25.95 6.11
N PHE A 207 5.58 -24.61 6.14
CA PHE A 207 5.39 -23.74 4.97
C PHE A 207 6.70 -23.28 4.35
N ARG A 208 7.82 -23.84 4.80
CA ARG A 208 9.14 -23.37 4.42
C ARG A 208 9.39 -23.36 2.91
N LYS A 209 8.97 -24.42 2.23
CA LYS A 209 9.08 -24.56 0.77
C LYS A 209 8.33 -23.44 0.02
N LEU A 210 7.15 -23.07 0.50
CA LEU A 210 6.36 -21.97 -0.07
C LEU A 210 7.06 -20.63 0.18
N ALA A 211 7.55 -20.40 1.40
CA ALA A 211 8.24 -19.18 1.77
C ALA A 211 9.52 -18.97 0.93
N ASP A 212 10.37 -19.99 0.80
CA ASP A 212 11.61 -19.93 0.02
C ASP A 212 11.33 -19.66 -1.46
N ARG A 213 10.31 -20.32 -2.02
CA ARG A 213 9.88 -20.10 -3.41
C ARG A 213 9.34 -18.69 -3.62
N THR A 214 8.55 -18.19 -2.68
CA THR A 214 8.01 -16.82 -2.72
C THR A 214 9.12 -15.79 -2.68
N LEU A 215 10.06 -15.91 -1.74
CA LEU A 215 11.20 -15.01 -1.63
C LEU A 215 12.08 -15.07 -2.89
N LEU A 216 12.34 -16.26 -3.42
CA LEU A 216 13.09 -16.41 -4.67
C LEU A 216 12.39 -15.64 -5.80
N ALA A 217 11.09 -15.83 -5.99
CA ALA A 217 10.32 -15.13 -7.03
C ALA A 217 10.32 -13.61 -6.85
N LEU A 218 10.20 -13.10 -5.62
CA LEU A 218 10.28 -11.67 -5.33
C LEU A 218 11.67 -11.10 -5.62
N LEU A 219 12.73 -11.86 -5.32
CA LEU A 219 14.13 -11.43 -5.46
C LEU A 219 14.69 -11.58 -6.88
N THR A 220 14.24 -12.58 -7.65
CA THR A 220 14.73 -12.87 -9.02
C THR A 220 13.75 -12.45 -10.11
N GLY A 221 12.47 -12.25 -9.77
CA GLY A 221 11.45 -11.75 -10.68
C GLY A 221 11.59 -10.25 -11.01
N GLY A 222 10.56 -9.71 -11.65
CA GLY A 222 10.52 -8.32 -12.08
C GLY A 222 10.22 -7.34 -10.95
N LEU A 223 9.71 -7.81 -9.80
CA LEU A 223 9.44 -6.91 -8.67
C LEU A 223 10.70 -6.32 -8.05
N ASN A 224 11.84 -7.00 -8.08
CA ASN A 224 13.07 -6.39 -7.58
C ASN A 224 13.62 -5.39 -8.60
N ASP A 225 13.68 -4.10 -8.22
CA ASP A 225 14.21 -3.06 -9.10
C ASP A 225 15.72 -3.27 -9.31
N ARG A 226 16.11 -3.58 -10.55
CA ARG A 226 17.50 -3.92 -10.89
C ARG A 226 18.41 -2.71 -11.04
N PHE A 227 17.86 -1.52 -11.24
CA PHE A 227 18.64 -0.31 -11.47
C PHE A 227 18.89 0.44 -10.17
N TRP A 228 17.89 0.45 -9.31
CA TRP A 228 17.87 1.27 -8.11
C TRP A 228 17.76 0.45 -6.83
N GLY A 229 17.28 -0.79 -6.90
CA GLY A 229 17.12 -1.69 -5.75
C GLY A 229 15.76 -1.56 -5.06
N GLY A 230 15.51 -2.38 -4.04
CA GLY A 230 14.19 -2.47 -3.42
C GLY A 230 13.17 -3.20 -4.28
N PHE A 231 11.89 -2.95 -4.02
CA PHE A 231 10.77 -3.67 -4.64
C PHE A 231 9.73 -2.73 -5.26
N HIS A 232 9.24 -3.11 -6.43
CA HIS A 232 8.04 -2.56 -7.04
C HIS A 232 6.76 -3.02 -6.32
N ALA A 233 5.65 -2.31 -6.50
CA ALA A 233 4.46 -2.46 -5.66
C ALA A 233 3.79 -3.84 -5.71
N TYR A 234 3.53 -4.36 -6.91
CA TYR A 234 2.89 -5.67 -7.13
C TYR A 234 3.05 -6.11 -8.59
N SER A 235 2.77 -7.38 -8.91
CA SER A 235 2.91 -7.92 -10.27
C SER A 235 1.58 -7.98 -11.01
N LEU A 236 1.61 -7.72 -12.32
CA LEU A 236 0.43 -7.86 -13.18
C LEU A 236 0.18 -9.32 -13.60
N ASP A 237 1.18 -10.19 -13.44
CA ASP A 237 1.08 -11.62 -13.72
C ASP A 237 1.36 -12.49 -12.49
N ARG A 238 0.95 -13.76 -12.60
CA ARG A 238 1.08 -14.79 -11.57
C ARG A 238 2.54 -15.12 -11.20
N GLN A 239 3.50 -14.84 -12.08
CA GLN A 239 4.90 -15.28 -11.98
C GLN A 239 5.83 -14.23 -11.34
N PHE A 240 5.29 -13.07 -10.95
CA PHE A 240 6.05 -11.91 -10.48
C PHE A 240 6.98 -11.30 -11.55
N LEU A 241 6.65 -11.43 -12.84
CA LEU A 241 7.52 -10.95 -13.93
C LEU A 241 7.25 -9.50 -14.32
N THR A 242 5.99 -9.05 -14.31
CA THR A 242 5.55 -7.76 -14.84
C THR A 242 5.25 -6.80 -13.69
N PRO A 243 6.23 -6.00 -13.22
CA PRO A 243 6.11 -5.25 -11.98
C PRO A 243 5.33 -3.96 -12.17
N ARG A 244 4.21 -3.76 -11.50
CA ARG A 244 3.67 -2.41 -11.34
C ARG A 244 4.75 -1.54 -10.66
N LEU A 245 5.31 -0.59 -11.42
CA LEU A 245 6.31 0.40 -10.98
C LEU A 245 5.87 1.29 -9.80
N GLY A 246 6.82 1.70 -8.99
CA GLY A 246 6.62 2.46 -7.75
C GLY A 246 7.18 1.67 -6.58
N ALA A 247 7.74 2.34 -5.58
CA ALA A 247 8.45 1.70 -4.48
C ALA A 247 7.79 2.00 -3.14
N PRO A 248 6.67 1.32 -2.79
CA PRO A 248 5.97 1.66 -1.58
C PRO A 248 6.80 1.45 -0.32
N LEU A 249 6.89 2.47 0.52
CA LEU A 249 7.78 2.50 1.67
C LEU A 249 7.39 1.47 2.74
N ASP A 250 6.10 1.28 2.96
CA ASP A 250 5.55 0.22 3.80
C ASP A 250 5.85 -1.18 3.24
N LEU A 251 5.79 -1.34 1.92
CA LEU A 251 6.23 -2.58 1.26
C LEU A 251 7.74 -2.78 1.42
N GLN A 252 8.56 -1.73 1.26
CA GLN A 252 10.00 -1.82 1.49
C GLN A 252 10.31 -2.23 2.93
N ALA A 253 9.62 -1.63 3.90
CA ALA A 253 9.79 -1.93 5.32
C ALA A 253 9.47 -3.39 5.62
N SER A 254 8.30 -3.84 5.18
CA SER A 254 7.79 -5.17 5.48
C SER A 254 8.58 -6.28 4.77
N LEU A 255 8.96 -6.08 3.50
CA LEU A 255 9.83 -7.02 2.79
C LEU A 255 11.27 -7.01 3.31
N THR A 256 11.79 -5.87 3.79
CA THR A 256 13.10 -5.83 4.46
C THR A 256 13.11 -6.77 5.66
N LEU A 257 12.08 -6.68 6.51
CA LEU A 257 11.96 -7.57 7.67
C LEU A 257 11.84 -9.05 7.28
N ALA A 258 11.08 -9.36 6.22
CA ALA A 258 10.93 -10.75 5.75
C ALA A 258 12.24 -11.31 5.18
N VAL A 259 12.98 -10.50 4.42
CA VAL A 259 14.26 -10.90 3.81
C VAL A 259 15.36 -11.05 4.87
N GLU A 260 15.41 -10.17 5.88
CA GLU A 260 16.40 -10.26 6.96
C GLU A 260 16.17 -11.44 7.91
N GLN A 261 14.92 -11.89 8.05
CA GLN A 261 14.59 -13.13 8.77
C GLN A 261 15.16 -14.37 8.07
N GLU A 262 15.58 -14.24 6.80
CA GLU A 262 15.99 -15.35 5.98
C GLU A 262 17.51 -15.44 5.78
N SER A 263 18.15 -16.26 6.62
CA SER A 263 19.61 -16.46 6.61
C SER A 263 20.12 -17.39 5.50
N SER A 264 19.24 -18.13 4.81
CA SER A 264 19.62 -19.18 3.84
C SER A 264 19.57 -18.77 2.37
N LEU A 265 18.85 -17.69 2.03
CA LEU A 265 18.85 -17.17 0.66
C LEU A 265 20.18 -16.46 0.39
N GLY A 266 20.77 -16.71 -0.77
CA GLY A 266 22.08 -16.20 -1.18
C GLY A 266 22.29 -14.76 -0.69
N ALA A 267 23.20 -14.61 0.28
CA ALA A 267 23.31 -13.43 1.14
C ALA A 267 23.59 -12.12 0.37
N SER A 268 23.92 -12.18 -0.91
CA SER A 268 24.17 -11.02 -1.76
C SER A 268 22.91 -10.46 -2.42
N VAL A 269 21.98 -11.29 -2.94
CA VAL A 269 20.77 -10.80 -3.65
C VAL A 269 19.75 -10.23 -2.68
N ALA A 270 19.51 -10.95 -1.58
CA ALA A 270 18.68 -10.50 -0.45
C ALA A 270 19.21 -9.18 0.13
N LYS A 271 20.52 -9.11 0.42
CA LYS A 271 21.18 -7.92 0.94
C LYS A 271 21.17 -6.76 -0.06
N ASN A 272 21.34 -7.00 -1.36
CA ASN A 272 21.27 -5.95 -2.38
C ASN A 272 19.84 -5.41 -2.56
N ALA A 273 18.82 -6.26 -2.45
CA ALA A 273 17.42 -5.82 -2.49
C ALA A 273 17.11 -4.90 -1.29
N VAL A 274 17.50 -5.32 -0.09
CA VAL A 274 17.33 -4.55 1.15
C VAL A 274 18.15 -3.26 1.13
N LEU A 275 19.46 -3.34 0.89
CA LEU A 275 20.34 -2.17 0.84
C LEU A 275 19.97 -1.21 -0.29
N GLY A 276 19.54 -1.72 -1.44
CA GLY A 276 19.09 -0.92 -2.57
C GLY A 276 17.84 -0.12 -2.24
N GLY A 277 16.83 -0.76 -1.64
CA GLY A 277 15.64 -0.07 -1.14
C GLY A 277 16.00 0.97 -0.07
N GLN A 278 16.87 0.60 0.87
CA GLN A 278 17.37 1.53 1.88
C GLN A 278 18.13 2.71 1.30
N ASN A 279 18.99 2.50 0.31
CA ASN A 279 19.78 3.55 -0.33
C ASN A 279 18.93 4.47 -1.21
N LEU A 280 17.96 3.93 -1.94
CA LEU A 280 16.97 4.72 -2.68
C LEU A 280 16.25 5.70 -1.76
N ILE A 281 15.75 5.20 -0.65
CA ILE A 281 14.97 5.99 0.29
C ILE A 281 15.88 6.98 1.02
N ARG A 282 17.07 6.56 1.48
CA ARG A 282 18.08 7.46 2.07
C ARG A 282 18.52 8.56 1.11
N GLY A 283 18.65 8.28 -0.19
CA GLY A 283 18.95 9.28 -1.21
C GLY A 283 17.81 10.29 -1.44
N SER A 284 16.60 9.95 -1.01
CA SER A 284 15.38 10.76 -1.18
C SER A 284 15.05 11.61 0.04
N LEU A 285 15.41 11.11 1.23
CA LEU A 285 15.21 11.78 2.52
C LEU A 285 15.79 13.21 2.65
N PRO A 286 16.82 13.66 1.89
CA PRO A 286 17.27 15.05 1.93
C PRO A 286 16.52 15.99 0.97
N ARG A 287 15.71 15.49 0.02
CA ARG A 287 15.05 16.34 -0.98
C ARG A 287 13.70 16.84 -0.46
N ALA A 288 13.74 17.84 0.43
CA ALA A 288 12.58 18.59 0.90
C ALA A 288 11.50 17.74 1.63
N GLY A 289 11.90 16.71 2.39
CA GLY A 289 10.97 15.88 3.15
C GLY A 289 10.06 15.01 2.30
N ARG A 290 10.46 14.70 1.05
CA ARG A 290 9.71 13.88 0.09
C ARG A 290 10.23 12.44 0.09
N VAL A 291 9.33 11.45 0.10
CA VAL A 291 9.68 10.03 -0.04
C VAL A 291 9.45 9.59 -1.49
N LEU A 292 10.35 8.73 -2.01
CA LEU A 292 10.17 8.08 -3.31
C LEU A 292 8.84 7.33 -3.36
N PHE A 293 7.91 7.88 -4.11
CA PHE A 293 6.59 7.32 -4.32
C PHE A 293 5.99 7.97 -5.56
N ASP A 294 6.58 7.69 -6.72
CA ASP A 294 5.90 8.10 -7.93
C ASP A 294 5.93 7.00 -8.98
N SER A 295 4.77 6.89 -9.61
CA SER A 295 4.51 6.02 -10.73
C SER A 295 4.32 6.77 -12.03
N ARG A 296 4.46 8.10 -12.01
CA ARG A 296 4.54 8.97 -13.18
C ARG A 296 5.87 8.74 -13.89
N GLY A 297 5.99 7.57 -14.49
CA GLY A 297 7.12 7.17 -15.30
C GLY A 297 6.66 6.07 -16.23
N GLY A 298 6.70 6.33 -17.54
CA GLY A 298 6.42 5.31 -18.54
C GLY A 298 7.38 4.12 -18.37
N TRP A 299 6.85 2.92 -18.57
CA TRP A 299 7.58 1.65 -18.44
C TRP A 299 8.87 1.59 -19.25
N SER A 300 8.97 2.37 -20.33
CA SER A 300 10.11 2.39 -21.25
C SER A 300 11.47 2.59 -20.58
N LYS A 301 11.55 3.22 -19.40
CA LYS A 301 12.82 3.45 -18.70
C LYS A 301 13.35 2.21 -17.96
N TYR A 302 12.50 1.20 -17.73
CA TYR A 302 12.84 -0.02 -17.02
C TYR A 302 13.01 -1.24 -17.94
N LEU A 303 12.80 -1.05 -19.25
CA LEU A 303 12.88 -2.12 -20.23
C LEU A 303 14.25 -2.14 -20.89
N LEU A 304 14.79 -3.34 -21.08
CA LEU A 304 16.03 -3.58 -21.81
C LEU A 304 15.72 -4.17 -23.18
N GLU A 305 16.37 -3.64 -24.21
CA GLU A 305 16.40 -4.24 -25.54
C GLU A 305 17.69 -5.03 -25.74
N ARG A 306 17.60 -6.28 -26.20
CA ARG A 306 18.77 -7.17 -26.38
C ARG A 306 19.85 -6.52 -27.24
N ALA A 307 19.46 -5.87 -28.34
CA ALA A 307 20.40 -5.19 -29.24
C ALA A 307 21.18 -4.07 -28.54
N GLN A 308 20.53 -3.31 -27.66
CA GLN A 308 21.16 -2.23 -26.90
C GLN A 308 22.18 -2.80 -25.90
N VAL A 309 21.81 -3.85 -25.16
CA VAL A 309 22.69 -4.51 -24.20
C VAL A 309 23.92 -5.09 -24.90
N CYS A 310 23.72 -5.81 -26.01
CA CYS A 310 24.83 -6.41 -26.77
C CYS A 310 25.76 -5.36 -27.39
N SER A 311 25.22 -4.24 -27.88
CA SER A 311 26.05 -3.14 -28.38
C SER A 311 26.90 -2.49 -27.28
N LEU A 312 26.40 -2.41 -26.04
CA LEU A 312 27.07 -1.72 -24.94
C LEU A 312 28.17 -2.56 -24.27
N LEU A 313 27.93 -3.86 -24.16
CA LEU A 313 28.77 -4.80 -23.41
C LEU A 313 29.61 -5.73 -24.29
N ALA A 314 29.51 -5.58 -25.62
CA ALA A 314 30.30 -6.31 -26.61
C ALA A 314 30.28 -7.84 -26.37
N ASP A 315 31.42 -8.45 -26.07
CA ASP A 315 31.60 -9.89 -25.87
C ASP A 315 30.81 -10.45 -24.68
N ARG A 316 30.40 -9.60 -23.73
CA ARG A 316 29.58 -10.00 -22.57
C ARG A 316 28.08 -9.78 -22.77
N GLY A 317 27.69 -9.15 -23.88
CA GLY A 317 26.31 -8.78 -24.18
C GLY A 317 25.32 -9.93 -24.10
N GLU A 318 25.61 -11.02 -24.81
CA GLU A 318 24.72 -12.18 -24.89
C GLU A 318 24.55 -12.87 -23.52
N ALA A 319 25.66 -13.03 -22.79
CA ALA A 319 25.64 -13.62 -21.44
C ALA A 319 24.81 -12.78 -20.45
N VAL A 320 24.94 -11.45 -20.52
CA VAL A 320 24.16 -10.53 -19.68
C VAL A 320 22.68 -10.55 -20.07
N CYS A 321 22.35 -10.59 -21.37
CA CYS A 321 20.96 -10.69 -21.82
C CYS A 321 20.31 -11.97 -21.32
N ASP A 322 20.99 -13.11 -21.46
CA ASP A 322 20.46 -14.39 -20.99
C ASP A 322 20.32 -14.41 -19.46
N GLY A 323 21.30 -13.88 -18.73
CA GLY A 323 21.25 -13.78 -17.27
C GLY A 323 20.16 -12.85 -16.73
N LEU A 324 19.72 -11.88 -17.54
CA LEU A 324 18.64 -10.93 -17.23
C LEU A 324 17.31 -11.25 -17.93
N SER A 325 17.19 -12.43 -18.56
CA SER A 325 15.98 -12.83 -19.31
C SER A 325 15.53 -11.82 -20.39
N VAL A 326 16.49 -11.14 -21.02
CA VAL A 326 16.25 -10.15 -22.09
C VAL A 326 16.16 -10.88 -23.43
N SER A 327 14.95 -10.98 -23.98
CA SER A 327 14.69 -11.66 -25.25
C SER A 327 14.92 -10.75 -26.46
N ALA A 328 15.10 -11.33 -27.64
CA ALA A 328 15.30 -10.58 -28.87
C ALA A 328 14.05 -9.78 -29.29
N GLU A 329 12.84 -10.34 -29.09
CA GLU A 329 11.58 -9.66 -29.44
C GLU A 329 11.08 -8.69 -28.35
N GLY A 330 11.62 -8.77 -27.14
CA GLY A 330 11.11 -8.08 -25.96
C GLY A 330 9.77 -8.66 -25.49
N TRP A 331 9.77 -9.22 -24.27
CA TRP A 331 8.58 -9.91 -23.79
C TRP A 331 7.56 -9.00 -23.08
N TYR A 332 7.85 -7.71 -22.83
CA TYR A 332 6.94 -6.82 -22.11
C TYR A 332 5.82 -6.25 -23.01
N SER A 333 4.59 -6.28 -22.49
CA SER A 333 3.42 -5.66 -23.11
C SER A 333 2.83 -4.60 -22.18
N ASP A 334 2.55 -3.42 -22.73
CA ASP A 334 1.98 -2.31 -21.95
C ASP A 334 0.55 -2.67 -21.48
N PRO A 335 0.24 -2.61 -20.18
CA PRO A 335 -1.03 -3.09 -19.63
C PRO A 335 -2.21 -2.16 -19.92
N VAL A 336 -1.95 -0.89 -20.27
CA VAL A 336 -2.99 0.09 -20.60
C VAL A 336 -3.44 -0.09 -22.06
N THR A 337 -2.48 -0.29 -22.97
CA THR A 337 -2.69 -0.34 -24.42
C THR A 337 -2.74 -1.75 -25.00
N GLY A 338 -2.19 -2.74 -24.28
CA GLY A 338 -2.05 -4.14 -24.70
C GLY A 338 -0.98 -4.38 -25.77
N ARG A 339 -0.13 -3.39 -26.08
CA ARG A 339 0.86 -3.49 -27.17
C ARG A 339 2.22 -3.95 -26.67
N ARG A 340 2.88 -4.80 -27.46
CA ARG A 340 4.30 -5.14 -27.27
C ARG A 340 5.16 -3.89 -27.41
N THR A 341 6.10 -3.74 -26.50
CA THR A 341 6.99 -2.56 -26.46
C THR A 341 8.33 -2.78 -27.17
N GLY A 342 8.73 -4.04 -27.38
CA GLY A 342 10.05 -4.40 -27.91
C GLY A 342 11.14 -4.58 -26.85
N GLY A 343 10.85 -4.26 -25.58
CA GLY A 343 11.77 -4.46 -24.46
C GLY A 343 11.34 -5.57 -23.49
N SER A 344 12.26 -5.93 -22.60
CA SER A 344 12.06 -6.90 -21.51
C SER A 344 12.29 -6.24 -20.16
N VAL A 345 11.49 -6.60 -19.15
CA VAL A 345 11.82 -6.28 -17.76
C VAL A 345 12.98 -7.20 -17.34
N PRO A 346 14.07 -6.68 -16.75
CA PRO A 346 15.20 -7.52 -16.38
C PRO A 346 14.85 -8.43 -15.18
N THR A 347 14.95 -9.75 -15.37
CA THR A 347 14.75 -10.77 -14.33
C THR A 347 15.92 -11.74 -14.28
N LEU A 348 16.31 -12.18 -13.09
CA LEU A 348 17.46 -13.07 -12.92
C LEU A 348 17.08 -14.52 -13.23
N THR A 349 17.84 -15.16 -14.10
CA THR A 349 17.81 -16.62 -14.30
C THR A 349 18.75 -17.32 -13.32
N ASP A 350 18.82 -18.65 -13.37
CA ASP A 350 19.87 -19.40 -12.68
C ASP A 350 21.26 -18.98 -13.24
N PRO A 351 22.13 -18.33 -12.43
CA PRO A 351 23.42 -17.87 -12.91
C PRO A 351 24.38 -19.02 -13.22
N GLY A 352 24.20 -20.21 -12.64
CA GLY A 352 25.06 -21.37 -12.89
C GLY A 352 24.94 -21.88 -14.31
N GLU A 353 23.70 -22.13 -14.75
CA GLU A 353 23.41 -22.63 -16.10
C GLU A 353 23.81 -21.62 -17.19
N VAL A 354 23.50 -20.34 -16.98
CA VAL A 354 23.86 -19.29 -17.94
C VAL A 354 25.36 -19.10 -18.01
N ALA A 355 26.06 -19.11 -16.87
CA ALA A 355 27.51 -18.95 -16.86
C ALA A 355 28.19 -20.10 -17.62
N GLU A 356 27.78 -21.35 -17.39
CA GLU A 356 28.33 -22.52 -18.09
C GLU A 356 28.13 -22.42 -19.62
N ARG A 357 26.93 -22.03 -20.06
CA ARG A 357 26.59 -21.88 -21.49
C ARG A 357 27.48 -20.86 -22.21
N HIS A 358 27.92 -19.82 -21.49
CA HIS A 358 28.76 -18.74 -22.01
C HIS A 358 30.25 -18.89 -21.67
N GLY A 359 30.66 -20.04 -21.10
CA GLY A 359 32.06 -20.29 -20.74
C GLY A 359 32.58 -19.37 -19.64
N LEU A 360 31.70 -19.00 -18.70
CA LEU A 360 31.96 -18.13 -17.57
C LEU A 360 31.82 -18.88 -16.24
N THR A 361 32.42 -18.32 -15.20
CA THR A 361 32.03 -18.62 -13.82
C THR A 361 30.80 -17.81 -13.42
N ALA A 362 30.03 -18.30 -12.44
CA ALA A 362 28.87 -17.56 -11.89
C ALA A 362 29.27 -16.16 -11.37
N GLU A 363 30.47 -16.02 -10.82
CA GLU A 363 31.02 -14.74 -10.33
C GLU A 363 31.38 -13.77 -11.46
N GLU A 364 31.87 -14.27 -12.60
CA GLU A 364 32.11 -13.45 -13.79
C GLU A 364 30.81 -12.97 -14.41
N LEU A 365 29.81 -13.85 -14.51
CA LEU A 365 28.49 -13.48 -15.00
C LEU A 365 27.85 -12.43 -14.08
N ALA A 366 27.87 -12.63 -12.76
CA ALA A 366 27.32 -11.68 -11.80
C ALA A 366 28.00 -10.30 -11.90
N ARG A 367 29.32 -10.25 -12.10
CA ARG A 367 30.06 -9.00 -12.32
C ARG A 367 29.68 -8.34 -13.65
N ALA A 368 29.53 -9.11 -14.72
CA ALA A 368 29.11 -8.58 -16.03
C ALA A 368 27.68 -8.02 -15.98
N ILE A 369 26.76 -8.70 -15.28
CA ILE A 369 25.40 -8.21 -15.05
C ILE A 369 25.43 -6.89 -14.26
N ALA A 370 26.20 -6.83 -13.18
CA ALA A 370 26.31 -5.62 -12.37
C ALA A 370 26.88 -4.43 -13.15
N ASP A 371 27.94 -4.63 -13.95
CA ASP A 371 28.49 -3.60 -14.84
C ASP A 371 27.45 -3.17 -15.90
N GLY A 372 26.78 -4.14 -16.51
CA GLY A 372 25.71 -3.91 -17.48
C GLY A 372 24.60 -3.04 -16.92
N LEU A 373 24.02 -3.42 -15.78
CA LEU A 373 22.97 -2.66 -15.11
C LEU A 373 23.42 -1.25 -14.74
N ASN A 374 24.66 -1.08 -14.28
CA ASN A 374 25.19 0.24 -13.94
C ASN A 374 25.34 1.15 -15.16
N ARG A 375 25.75 0.61 -16.32
CA ARG A 375 25.90 1.37 -17.58
C ARG A 375 24.57 1.61 -18.30
N LEU A 376 23.59 0.73 -18.11
CA LEU A 376 22.23 0.84 -18.66
C LEU A 376 21.28 1.63 -17.76
N LYS A 377 21.71 1.95 -16.54
CA LYS A 377 20.92 2.66 -15.55
C LYS A 377 20.40 3.98 -16.12
N PRO A 378 19.07 4.23 -16.04
CA PRO A 378 18.52 5.51 -16.47
C PRO A 378 19.20 6.68 -15.77
N ALA A 379 19.55 7.73 -16.52
CA ALA A 379 20.17 8.93 -15.97
C ALA A 379 19.20 9.75 -15.11
N GLU A 380 17.90 9.68 -15.44
CA GLU A 380 16.84 10.27 -14.63
C GLU A 380 16.50 9.34 -13.47
N GLU A 381 16.57 9.86 -12.25
CA GLU A 381 16.09 9.16 -11.06
C GLU A 381 14.57 8.92 -11.14
N PRO A 382 14.04 7.89 -10.43
CA PRO A 382 12.61 7.70 -10.33
C PRO A 382 11.95 8.94 -9.74
N PRO A 383 10.74 9.30 -10.21
CA PRO A 383 10.08 10.48 -9.70
C PRO A 383 9.70 10.30 -8.23
N VAL A 384 9.67 11.41 -7.50
CA VAL A 384 9.37 11.45 -6.07
C VAL A 384 7.96 11.99 -5.91
N SER A 385 7.18 11.39 -4.99
CA SER A 385 5.84 11.87 -4.70
C SER A 385 5.91 13.30 -4.16
N ARG A 386 4.82 14.05 -4.31
CA ARG A 386 4.61 15.20 -3.43
C ARG A 386 4.19 14.78 -2.01
N TRP A 387 3.75 13.54 -1.83
CA TRP A 387 3.32 13.00 -0.55
C TRP A 387 4.44 12.33 0.25
N THR A 388 4.42 12.56 1.56
CA THR A 388 5.18 11.78 2.55
C THR A 388 4.21 11.34 3.63
N LEU A 389 3.91 10.04 3.70
CA LEU A 389 2.91 9.49 4.61
C LEU A 389 3.54 9.10 5.96
N THR A 390 2.83 9.37 7.05
CA THR A 390 3.31 9.16 8.42
C THR A 390 3.53 7.69 8.72
N SER A 391 2.51 6.83 8.58
CA SER A 391 2.63 5.40 8.88
C SER A 391 3.72 4.68 8.04
N PRO A 392 3.75 4.76 6.70
CA PRO A 392 4.81 4.11 5.91
C PRO A 392 6.23 4.58 6.30
N SER A 393 6.40 5.87 6.58
CA SER A 393 7.69 6.43 7.02
C SER A 393 8.14 5.86 8.36
N ALA A 394 7.22 5.77 9.32
CA ALA A 394 7.52 5.20 10.63
C ALA A 394 7.80 3.68 10.55
N LEU A 395 7.00 2.92 9.80
CA LEU A 395 7.25 1.48 9.62
C LEU A 395 8.62 1.20 9.00
N PHE A 396 9.05 2.05 8.07
CA PHE A 396 10.37 1.92 7.49
C PHE A 396 11.50 2.29 8.45
N ALA A 397 11.32 3.33 9.27
CA ALA A 397 12.27 3.62 10.33
C ALA A 397 12.37 2.46 11.34
N ALA A 398 11.25 1.83 11.69
CA ALA A 398 11.22 0.64 12.53
C ALA A 398 12.01 -0.53 11.89
N ALA A 399 11.82 -0.77 10.58
CA ALA A 399 12.58 -1.77 9.85
C ALA A 399 14.08 -1.48 9.88
N LEU A 400 14.50 -0.25 9.55
CA LEU A 400 15.90 0.18 9.62
C LEU A 400 16.51 -0.02 11.01
N CYS A 401 15.76 0.26 12.08
CA CYS A 401 16.24 0.08 13.43
C CYS A 401 16.55 -1.38 13.76
N ARG A 402 15.81 -2.32 13.14
CA ARG A 402 15.98 -3.77 13.33
C ARG A 402 17.08 -4.37 12.43
N SER A 403 17.44 -3.69 11.34
CA SER A 403 18.48 -4.11 10.40
C SER A 403 19.93 -3.99 10.89
N GLY A 404 20.18 -3.34 12.04
CA GLY A 404 21.50 -3.26 12.68
C GLY A 404 21.98 -1.83 12.99
N ALA A 405 23.11 -1.73 13.70
CA ALA A 405 23.58 -0.50 14.35
C ALA A 405 23.81 0.69 13.40
N GLU A 406 24.37 0.47 12.20
CA GLU A 406 24.57 1.54 11.21
C GLU A 406 23.24 2.11 10.70
N SER A 407 22.19 1.29 10.67
CA SER A 407 20.85 1.68 10.21
C SER A 407 20.02 2.40 11.27
N VAL A 408 20.36 2.25 12.57
CA VAL A 408 19.71 2.99 13.67
C VAL A 408 19.91 4.50 13.53
N VAL A 409 21.08 4.95 13.05
CA VAL A 409 21.35 6.38 12.83
C VAL A 409 20.37 6.95 11.79
N SER A 410 20.19 6.26 10.66
CA SER A 410 19.23 6.66 9.62
C SER A 410 17.78 6.57 10.10
N ALA A 411 17.42 5.57 10.90
CA ALA A 411 16.10 5.46 11.50
C ALA A 411 15.80 6.66 12.40
N ARG A 412 16.77 7.09 13.24
CA ARG A 412 16.65 8.27 14.09
C ARG A 412 16.48 9.55 13.28
N GLU A 413 17.29 9.74 12.24
CA GLU A 413 17.21 10.93 11.38
C GLU A 413 15.85 11.04 10.69
N LEU A 414 15.36 9.93 10.12
CA LEU A 414 14.03 9.85 9.53
C LEU A 414 12.94 10.18 10.55
N MET A 415 12.94 9.53 11.72
CA MET A 415 11.92 9.79 12.74
C MET A 415 11.99 11.20 13.30
N SER A 416 13.18 11.80 13.45
CA SER A 416 13.31 13.19 13.88
C SER A 416 12.72 14.16 12.86
N ALA A 417 13.02 13.97 11.58
CA ALA A 417 12.46 14.78 10.50
C ALA A 417 10.94 14.62 10.42
N LEU A 418 10.45 13.37 10.48
CA LEU A 418 9.03 13.06 10.47
C LEU A 418 8.32 13.72 11.65
N LYS A 419 8.77 13.45 12.88
CA LYS A 419 8.19 14.04 14.11
C LYS A 419 8.14 15.57 14.03
N SER A 420 9.23 16.22 13.59
CA SER A 420 9.25 17.68 13.47
C SER A 420 8.25 18.23 12.45
N ALA A 421 7.83 17.43 11.47
CA ALA A 421 6.96 17.85 10.39
C ALA A 421 5.49 17.51 10.63
N VAL A 422 5.17 16.36 11.23
CA VAL A 422 3.78 15.86 11.33
C VAL A 422 3.17 15.93 12.72
N TRP A 423 3.93 16.34 13.75
CA TRP A 423 3.48 16.37 15.14
C TRP A 423 3.44 17.80 15.69
N ASP A 424 2.25 18.27 16.07
CA ASP A 424 2.01 19.55 16.75
C ASP A 424 1.15 19.42 18.02
N GLY A 425 1.06 18.19 18.56
CA GLY A 425 0.17 17.79 19.65
C GLY A 425 -0.80 16.69 19.20
N GLU A 426 -1.11 16.66 17.91
CA GLU A 426 -1.77 15.57 17.20
C GLU A 426 -0.92 15.18 15.97
N LEU A 427 -1.14 13.98 15.42
CA LEU A 427 -0.48 13.59 14.18
C LEU A 427 -1.28 14.05 12.96
N SER A 428 -0.56 14.54 11.95
CA SER A 428 -1.07 14.59 10.58
C SER A 428 -0.90 13.24 9.87
N HIS A 429 -1.80 12.91 8.94
CA HIS A 429 -1.70 11.67 8.15
C HIS A 429 -0.43 11.66 7.27
N GLY A 430 -0.01 12.83 6.81
CA GLY A 430 1.24 12.98 6.10
C GLY A 430 1.52 14.43 5.73
N LEU A 431 2.43 14.60 4.78
CA LEU A 431 2.82 15.86 4.19
C LEU A 431 2.46 15.86 2.71
N CYS A 432 1.95 16.97 2.20
CA CYS A 432 1.86 17.28 0.77
C CYS A 432 2.75 18.47 0.45
N ASP A 433 3.72 18.30 -0.45
CA ASP A 433 4.71 19.31 -0.78
C ASP A 433 5.43 19.88 0.46
N GLY A 434 5.62 19.02 1.48
CA GLY A 434 6.27 19.35 2.75
C GLY A 434 5.35 20.00 3.80
N LEU A 435 4.07 20.18 3.51
CA LEU A 435 3.09 20.75 4.45
C LEU A 435 2.20 19.67 5.06
N PRO A 436 1.89 19.73 6.36
CA PRO A 436 1.01 18.75 7.01
C PRO A 436 -0.41 18.77 6.44
N VAL A 437 -0.94 17.57 6.13
CA VAL A 437 -2.29 17.39 5.58
C VAL A 437 -2.94 16.14 6.16
N GLY A 438 -4.25 16.22 6.39
CA GLY A 438 -5.09 15.12 6.86
C GLY A 438 -4.92 14.84 8.36
N SER A 439 -5.99 14.42 9.02
CA SER A 439 -5.93 13.96 10.41
C SER A 439 -5.28 12.58 10.50
N GLY A 440 -4.42 12.38 11.48
CA GLY A 440 -3.75 11.11 11.73
C GLY A 440 -4.74 9.96 11.93
N THR A 441 -4.38 8.80 11.41
CA THR A 441 -5.14 7.55 11.51
C THR A 441 -4.57 6.66 12.62
N ALA A 442 -5.30 5.63 13.04
CA ALA A 442 -4.78 4.67 14.01
C ALA A 442 -3.46 4.03 13.55
N ALA A 443 -3.31 3.79 12.25
CA ALA A 443 -2.06 3.29 11.68
C ALA A 443 -0.90 4.28 11.85
N ASP A 444 -1.13 5.59 11.69
CA ASP A 444 -0.10 6.62 11.85
C ASP A 444 0.42 6.68 13.28
N TYR A 445 -0.49 6.74 14.24
CA TYR A 445 -0.15 6.74 15.66
C TYR A 445 0.61 5.48 16.08
N CYS A 446 0.06 4.30 15.76
CA CYS A 446 0.67 3.04 16.18
C CYS A 446 2.00 2.78 15.47
N SER A 447 2.14 3.13 14.19
CA SER A 447 3.41 2.96 13.45
C SER A 447 4.51 3.87 14.03
N CYS A 448 4.19 5.14 14.32
CA CYS A 448 5.11 6.07 14.97
C CYS A 448 5.52 5.58 16.36
N ALA A 449 4.56 5.08 17.15
CA ALA A 449 4.84 4.53 18.47
C ALA A 449 5.78 3.31 18.39
N LEU A 450 5.52 2.37 17.48
CA LEU A 450 6.37 1.19 17.29
C LEU A 450 7.79 1.56 16.87
N ALA A 451 7.95 2.49 15.92
CA ALA A 451 9.27 2.99 15.52
C ALA A 451 10.01 3.66 16.68
N ALA A 452 9.31 4.46 17.48
CA ALA A 452 9.86 5.11 18.65
C ALA A 452 10.23 4.12 19.78
N PHE A 453 9.45 3.05 19.98
CA PHE A 453 9.83 1.95 20.89
C PHE A 453 11.08 1.22 20.42
N ASP A 454 11.22 0.99 19.11
CA ASP A 454 12.39 0.32 18.55
C ASP A 454 13.64 1.20 18.71
N LEU A 455 13.55 2.52 18.48
CA LEU A 455 14.63 3.48 18.75
C LEU A 455 15.01 3.52 20.24
N ALA A 456 14.02 3.51 21.13
CA ALA A 456 14.27 3.46 22.58
C ALA A 456 14.99 2.17 22.97
N SER A 457 14.59 1.03 22.39
CA SER A 457 15.23 -0.27 22.60
C SER A 457 16.66 -0.31 22.05
N ALA A 458 16.96 0.49 21.02
CA ALA A 458 18.29 0.68 20.47
C ALA A 458 19.18 1.67 21.27
N GLY A 459 18.72 2.15 22.43
CA GLY A 459 19.49 2.99 23.34
C GLY A 459 19.17 4.49 23.30
N LEU A 460 18.19 4.92 22.49
CA LEU A 460 17.73 6.31 22.42
C LEU A 460 16.50 6.50 23.32
N ALA A 461 16.71 6.43 24.63
CA ALA A 461 15.64 6.33 25.63
C ALA A 461 14.58 7.44 25.55
N GLU A 462 14.95 8.64 25.06
CA GLU A 462 14.04 9.78 24.90
C GLU A 462 12.85 9.51 23.96
N TRP A 463 12.96 8.52 23.07
CA TRP A 463 11.86 8.14 22.18
C TRP A 463 10.77 7.35 22.88
N GLY A 464 11.08 6.70 24.01
CA GLY A 464 10.12 5.85 24.72
C GLY A 464 8.94 6.63 25.31
N ASP A 465 9.16 7.88 25.72
CA ASP A 465 8.09 8.72 26.26
C ASP A 465 7.14 9.22 25.18
N TRP A 466 7.68 9.59 24.01
CA TRP A 466 6.84 9.94 22.86
C TRP A 466 6.08 8.73 22.32
N ALA A 467 6.68 7.54 22.33
CA ALA A 467 6.00 6.30 21.96
C ALA A 467 4.78 6.03 22.86
N ALA A 468 4.94 6.24 24.17
CA ALA A 468 3.87 6.08 25.15
C ALA A 468 2.76 7.14 24.97
N GLU A 469 3.14 8.40 24.75
CA GLU A 469 2.21 9.49 24.46
C GLU A 469 1.33 9.18 23.23
N LEU A 470 1.95 8.69 22.15
CA LEU A 470 1.24 8.29 20.94
C LEU A 470 0.27 7.14 21.18
N MET A 471 0.64 6.13 21.98
CA MET A 471 -0.25 5.01 22.30
C MET A 471 -1.43 5.43 23.18
N VAL A 472 -1.21 6.33 24.15
CA VAL A 472 -2.30 6.90 24.96
C VAL A 472 -3.29 7.65 24.07
N GLN A 473 -2.81 8.55 23.21
CA GLN A 473 -3.68 9.26 22.27
C GLN A 473 -4.39 8.30 21.30
N ALA A 474 -3.70 7.26 20.81
CA ALA A 474 -4.32 6.26 19.95
C ALA A 474 -5.48 5.54 20.65
N LYS A 475 -5.32 5.20 21.93
CA LYS A 475 -6.38 4.58 22.74
C LYS A 475 -7.55 5.54 22.96
N GLU A 476 -7.28 6.81 23.24
CA GLU A 476 -8.33 7.83 23.44
C GLU A 476 -9.13 8.13 22.17
N LEU A 477 -8.47 8.17 21.01
CA LEU A 477 -9.10 8.54 19.74
C LEU A 477 -9.82 7.37 19.07
N PHE A 478 -9.21 6.18 19.05
CA PHE A 478 -9.64 5.11 18.14
C PHE A 478 -10.21 3.88 18.83
N PHE A 479 -9.92 3.66 20.12
CA PHE A 479 -10.34 2.46 20.84
C PHE A 479 -11.61 2.70 21.66
N ASP A 480 -12.47 1.68 21.73
CA ASP A 480 -13.61 1.66 22.66
C ASP A 480 -13.58 0.47 23.63
N GLU A 481 -14.36 0.56 24.71
CA GLU A 481 -14.42 -0.46 25.76
C GLU A 481 -14.88 -1.85 25.28
N THR A 482 -15.43 -1.95 24.06
CA THR A 482 -15.84 -3.23 23.46
C THR A 482 -14.71 -3.92 22.70
N GLY A 483 -13.52 -3.30 22.65
CA GLY A 483 -12.35 -3.82 21.94
C GLY A 483 -12.31 -3.44 20.47
N MET A 484 -13.14 -2.51 20.01
CA MET A 484 -13.10 -2.04 18.62
C MET A 484 -12.03 -0.96 18.46
N VAL A 485 -11.36 -0.93 17.30
CA VAL A 485 -10.38 0.09 16.94
C VAL A 485 -10.73 0.68 15.59
N ALA A 486 -11.10 1.96 15.56
CA ALA A 486 -11.37 2.68 14.33
C ALA A 486 -10.07 2.92 13.55
N ALA A 487 -10.06 2.61 12.26
CA ALA A 487 -8.91 2.85 11.41
C ALA A 487 -8.68 4.35 11.18
N ALA A 488 -9.75 5.11 10.97
CA ALA A 488 -9.75 6.55 10.76
C ALA A 488 -11.10 7.15 11.21
N LEU A 489 -11.12 8.45 11.50
CA LEU A 489 -12.29 9.17 11.99
C LEU A 489 -12.73 10.24 10.98
N ASP A 490 -14.03 10.30 10.71
CA ASP A 490 -14.69 11.39 9.99
C ASP A 490 -16.20 11.30 10.28
N ASP A 491 -16.75 12.31 10.96
CA ASP A 491 -18.16 12.31 11.42
C ASP A 491 -19.17 12.27 10.28
N ARG A 492 -18.75 12.54 9.05
CA ARG A 492 -19.60 12.49 7.84
C ARG A 492 -19.76 11.06 7.31
N LEU A 493 -18.91 10.13 7.75
CA LEU A 493 -18.82 8.76 7.22
C LEU A 493 -19.27 7.73 8.26
N PRO A 494 -19.62 6.50 7.83
CA PRO A 494 -19.74 5.38 8.75
C PRO A 494 -18.42 5.13 9.49
N GLY A 495 -18.49 4.64 10.73
CA GLY A 495 -17.29 4.20 11.45
C GLY A 495 -16.53 3.11 10.70
N ILE A 496 -15.21 3.28 10.58
CA ILE A 496 -14.32 2.47 9.74
C ILE A 496 -13.56 1.51 10.65
N TRP A 497 -14.12 0.33 10.90
CA TRP A 497 -13.60 -0.60 11.90
C TRP A 497 -12.93 -1.84 11.30
N GLN A 498 -13.18 -2.13 10.02
CA GLN A 498 -12.68 -3.32 9.33
C GLN A 498 -11.69 -2.91 8.23
N VAL A 499 -10.40 -2.91 8.56
CA VAL A 499 -9.31 -2.68 7.60
C VAL A 499 -8.27 -3.79 7.78
N GLY A 500 -8.25 -4.73 6.84
CA GLY A 500 -7.27 -5.81 6.84
C GLY A 500 -5.87 -5.35 6.42
N ASP A 501 -4.93 -6.27 6.52
CA ASP A 501 -3.54 -6.09 6.08
C ASP A 501 -3.47 -5.84 4.56
N SER A 502 -2.46 -5.09 4.19
CA SER A 502 -1.98 -4.88 2.81
C SER A 502 -0.46 -5.03 2.81
N SER A 503 0.27 -4.21 2.05
CA SER A 503 1.71 -3.99 2.31
C SER A 503 1.94 -3.44 3.72
N SER A 504 1.03 -2.60 4.21
CA SER A 504 0.98 -2.15 5.60
C SER A 504 0.16 -3.12 6.46
N PRO A 505 0.50 -3.33 7.75
CA PRO A 505 -0.38 -4.07 8.65
C PRO A 505 -1.70 -3.33 8.88
N SER A 506 -2.73 -4.08 9.25
CA SER A 506 -3.98 -3.56 9.76
C SER A 506 -3.76 -2.62 10.95
N PRO A 507 -4.50 -1.50 11.03
CA PRO A 507 -4.44 -0.59 12.19
C PRO A 507 -4.68 -1.32 13.51
N GLN A 508 -5.57 -2.31 13.53
CA GLN A 508 -5.89 -3.14 14.69
C GLN A 508 -4.68 -3.98 15.12
N GLY A 509 -3.99 -4.60 14.17
CA GLY A 509 -2.78 -5.36 14.43
C GLY A 509 -1.66 -4.48 14.99
N LEU A 510 -1.45 -3.29 14.41
CA LEU A 510 -0.49 -2.30 14.92
C LEU A 510 -0.83 -1.86 16.34
N PHE A 511 -2.11 -1.62 16.61
CA PHE A 511 -2.60 -1.23 17.93
C PHE A 511 -2.31 -2.32 18.97
N VAL A 512 -2.66 -3.58 18.67
CA VAL A 512 -2.36 -4.73 19.54
C VAL A 512 -0.86 -4.82 19.85
N ARG A 513 0.00 -4.73 18.82
CA ARG A 513 1.46 -4.76 19.02
C ARG A 513 1.93 -3.61 19.92
N GLY A 514 1.39 -2.41 19.71
CA GLY A 514 1.69 -1.24 20.53
C GLY A 514 1.27 -1.43 22.00
N CYS A 515 0.09 -1.99 22.24
CA CYS A 515 -0.39 -2.34 23.58
C CYS A 515 0.56 -3.32 24.28
N PHE A 516 1.02 -4.37 23.60
CA PHE A 516 1.95 -5.32 24.19
C PHE A 516 3.33 -4.71 24.45
N LYS A 517 3.82 -3.81 23.59
CA LYS A 517 5.05 -3.02 23.86
C LYS A 517 4.91 -2.12 25.10
N MET A 518 3.74 -1.50 25.30
CA MET A 518 3.45 -0.71 26.51
C MET A 518 3.48 -1.57 27.77
N ALA A 519 2.83 -2.74 27.74
CA ALA A 519 2.81 -3.68 28.86
C ALA A 519 4.22 -4.21 29.18
N ASP A 520 4.97 -4.66 28.17
CA ASP A 520 6.33 -5.19 28.32
C ASP A 520 7.32 -4.15 28.85
N GLY A 521 7.08 -2.86 28.55
CA GLY A 521 7.87 -1.73 29.03
C GLY A 521 7.55 -1.30 30.46
N GLY A 522 6.63 -1.97 31.16
CA GLY A 522 6.21 -1.62 32.52
C GLY A 522 5.40 -0.32 32.61
N ARG A 523 4.78 0.12 31.49
CA ARG A 523 4.00 1.37 31.40
C ARG A 523 2.50 1.17 31.67
N GLY A 524 2.14 0.08 32.36
CA GLY A 524 0.79 -0.24 32.81
C GLY A 524 0.35 -1.64 32.38
N ASP A 525 0.02 -2.49 33.34
CA ASP A 525 -0.43 -3.88 33.08
C ASP A 525 -1.76 -3.90 32.31
N GLU A 526 -2.57 -2.84 32.42
CA GLU A 526 -3.86 -2.68 31.71
C GLU A 526 -3.72 -2.73 30.18
N TRP A 527 -2.54 -2.40 29.63
CA TRP A 527 -2.33 -2.43 28.19
C TRP A 527 -2.35 -3.86 27.63
N GLY A 528 -1.94 -4.86 28.43
CA GLY A 528 -2.08 -6.26 28.06
C GLY A 528 -3.56 -6.65 27.87
N ASP A 529 -4.41 -6.23 28.80
CA ASP A 529 -5.85 -6.49 28.74
C ASP A 529 -6.53 -5.79 27.57
N VAL A 530 -6.11 -4.56 27.26
CA VAL A 530 -6.58 -3.81 26.08
C VAL A 530 -6.21 -4.55 24.79
N GLY A 531 -4.95 -4.99 24.66
CA GLY A 531 -4.50 -5.78 23.50
C GLY A 531 -5.28 -7.09 23.36
N ASP A 532 -5.49 -7.80 24.46
CA ASP A 532 -6.26 -9.05 24.49
C ASP A 532 -7.74 -8.83 24.14
N ALA A 533 -8.32 -7.68 24.51
CA ALA A 533 -9.68 -7.31 24.12
C ALA A 533 -9.82 -7.11 22.60
N VAL A 534 -8.86 -6.42 21.97
CA VAL A 534 -8.84 -6.24 20.51
C VAL A 534 -8.65 -7.58 19.79
N LEU A 535 -7.72 -8.43 20.24
CA LEU A 535 -7.55 -9.78 19.68
C LEU A 535 -8.83 -10.60 19.73
N ARG A 536 -9.55 -10.58 20.86
CA ARG A 536 -10.86 -11.25 20.98
C ARG A 536 -11.88 -10.65 20.02
N ARG A 537 -11.97 -9.31 19.94
CA ARG A 537 -12.96 -8.62 19.11
C ARG A 537 -12.80 -8.94 17.62
N TYR A 538 -11.56 -9.04 17.14
CA TYR A 538 -11.23 -9.28 15.73
C TYR A 538 -10.93 -10.74 15.39
N SER A 539 -11.09 -11.67 16.34
CA SER A 539 -10.97 -13.11 16.09
C SER A 539 -11.92 -13.61 15.00
N GLY A 540 -13.14 -13.07 14.92
CA GLY A 540 -14.11 -13.42 13.88
C GLY A 540 -13.66 -13.01 12.47
N GLU A 541 -13.02 -11.85 12.35
CA GLU A 541 -12.42 -11.37 11.10
C GLU A 541 -11.25 -12.25 10.66
N ALA A 542 -10.33 -12.52 11.59
CA ALA A 542 -9.19 -13.41 11.37
C ALA A 542 -9.65 -14.83 10.97
N SER A 543 -10.78 -15.30 11.52
CA SER A 543 -11.33 -16.62 11.19
C SER A 543 -12.00 -16.67 9.82
N ALA A 544 -12.67 -15.58 9.43
CA ALA A 544 -13.39 -15.49 8.16
C ALA A 544 -12.46 -15.26 6.96
N ALA A 545 -11.39 -14.47 7.12
CA ALA A 545 -10.44 -14.14 6.07
C ALA A 545 -8.99 -14.08 6.61
N PRO A 546 -8.40 -15.21 7.05
CA PRO A 546 -7.13 -15.22 7.77
C PRO A 546 -5.97 -14.63 6.97
N GLY A 547 -5.95 -14.79 5.65
CA GLY A 547 -4.94 -14.17 4.78
C GLY A 547 -4.90 -12.64 4.85
N ASN A 548 -6.04 -11.99 5.14
CA ASN A 548 -6.16 -10.53 5.27
C ASN A 548 -5.81 -10.02 6.68
N TRP A 549 -5.52 -10.90 7.64
CA TRP A 549 -5.26 -10.54 9.04
C TRP A 549 -4.01 -11.24 9.58
N ALA A 550 -3.07 -11.59 8.69
CA ALA A 550 -1.85 -12.31 9.01
C ALA A 550 -0.99 -11.63 10.08
N PHE A 551 -0.92 -10.30 10.10
CA PHE A 551 -0.21 -9.55 11.14
C PHE A 551 -0.87 -9.71 12.51
N LEU A 552 -2.19 -9.49 12.58
CA LEU A 552 -2.97 -9.66 13.81
C LEU A 552 -2.89 -11.11 14.33
N ILE A 553 -2.98 -12.09 13.44
CA ILE A 553 -2.80 -13.50 13.76
C ILE A 553 -1.39 -13.76 14.34
N GLY A 554 -0.36 -13.14 13.76
CA GLY A 554 1.00 -13.21 14.26
C GLY A 554 1.16 -12.64 15.67
N GLU A 555 0.45 -11.55 16.00
CA GLU A 555 0.42 -10.99 17.36
C GLU A 555 -0.32 -11.92 18.33
N GLY A 556 -1.45 -12.48 17.91
CA GLY A 556 -2.21 -13.44 18.71
C GLY A 556 -1.41 -14.71 19.03
N LEU A 557 -0.66 -15.23 18.05
CA LEU A 557 0.25 -16.36 18.25
C LEU A 557 1.36 -16.02 19.25
N SER A 558 2.07 -14.91 19.04
CA SER A 558 3.16 -14.48 19.94
C SER A 558 2.67 -14.30 21.38
N ARG A 559 1.47 -13.73 21.54
CA ARG A 559 0.81 -13.57 22.85
C ARG A 559 0.50 -14.92 23.50
N ALA A 560 -0.03 -15.89 22.75
CA ALA A 560 -0.33 -17.24 23.25
C ALA A 560 0.94 -18.02 23.64
N GLU A 561 2.06 -17.80 22.94
CA GLU A 561 3.35 -18.42 23.25
C GLU A 561 4.10 -17.74 24.42
N GLY A 562 3.58 -16.64 24.96
CA GLY A 562 4.28 -15.82 25.97
C GLY A 562 5.54 -15.13 25.44
N ARG A 563 5.66 -14.97 24.10
CA ARG A 563 6.77 -14.26 23.47
C ARG A 563 6.47 -12.77 23.43
N LYS A 564 7.49 -11.96 23.71
CA LYS A 564 7.45 -10.51 23.46
C LYS A 564 7.46 -10.30 21.94
N GLY A 565 6.50 -9.57 21.37
CA GLY A 565 6.31 -9.49 19.91
C GLY A 565 7.57 -9.13 19.12
N GLU A 566 8.08 -10.08 18.32
CA GLU A 566 9.26 -9.96 17.44
C GLU A 566 8.89 -9.55 15.99
#